data_AF-A0A845QAU9-F1
#
_entry.id   AF-A0A845QAU9-F1
#
_cell.length_a   1.000
_cell.length_b   1.000
_cell.length_c   1.000
_cell.angle_alpha   90.00
_cell.angle_beta   90.00
_cell.angle_gamma   90.00
#
_symmetry.space_group_name_H-M   'P 1'
#
loop_
_entity.id
_entity.type
_entity.pdbx_description
1 polymer ?
#
loop_
_entity_poly.entity_id
_entity_poly.type
_entity_poly.pdbx_seq_one_letter_code
_entity_poly.pdbx_strand_id
1 'polypeptide(L)'
;MRSLVGGVVAALLLAGPAQAGIAKIKGLHDDHERIEPLIKAPMTKVEGQGTVFAVIGGDYGFTLYDASGAEVVEYEDSQEAVGLTLAPGSYRVIPSIDDDVHHHQFIEILVKTD
;
A
#
# COMPACT_ATOMS: atom_id res chain seq x y z
N MET A 1 34.96 16.66 -33.20
CA MET A 1 33.58 16.95 -32.77
C MET A 1 32.66 15.86 -33.31
N ARG A 2 32.07 15.04 -32.44
CA ARG A 2 30.85 14.25 -32.66
C ARG A 2 30.47 13.63 -31.32
N SER A 3 29.51 14.27 -30.66
CA SER A 3 28.89 13.82 -29.41
C SER A 3 27.88 12.72 -29.75
N LEU A 4 27.89 11.62 -28.99
CA LEU A 4 26.83 10.63 -28.94
C LEU A 4 26.52 10.38 -27.47
N VAL A 5 25.60 11.20 -26.97
CA VAL A 5 24.77 10.93 -25.80
C VAL A 5 23.78 9.85 -26.23
N GLY A 6 23.69 8.74 -25.50
CA GLY A 6 22.68 7.73 -25.81
C GLY A 6 22.66 6.57 -24.83
N GLY A 7 21.63 6.54 -24.00
CA GLY A 7 21.04 5.27 -23.55
C GLY A 7 21.41 4.82 -22.15
N VAL A 8 20.85 5.48 -21.14
CA VAL A 8 20.50 4.81 -19.88
C VAL A 8 19.43 3.78 -20.22
N VAL A 9 19.73 2.48 -20.08
CA VAL A 9 18.69 1.43 -20.04
C VAL A 9 18.85 0.67 -18.74
N ALA A 10 17.83 0.84 -17.91
CA ALA A 10 17.68 0.31 -16.58
C ALA A 10 17.61 -1.23 -16.58
N ALA A 11 18.44 -1.85 -15.75
CA ALA A 11 18.19 -3.19 -15.23
C ALA A 11 17.89 -3.04 -13.75
N LEU A 12 16.65 -2.65 -13.43
CA LEU A 12 16.15 -2.48 -12.08
C LEU A 12 15.70 -3.85 -11.54
N LEU A 13 16.67 -4.73 -11.26
CA LEU A 13 16.45 -5.95 -10.48
C LEU A 13 16.30 -5.56 -8.99
N LEU A 14 15.12 -5.05 -8.60
CA LEU A 14 14.81 -4.73 -7.20
C LEU A 14 14.29 -5.95 -6.45
N ALA A 15 15.16 -6.92 -6.21
CA ALA A 15 15.19 -7.55 -4.90
C ALA A 15 16.02 -6.61 -4.00
N GLY A 16 15.44 -5.46 -3.67
CA GLY A 16 16.10 -4.46 -2.84
C GLY A 16 16.27 -4.98 -1.40
N PRO A 17 17.36 -4.63 -0.70
CA PRO A 17 17.42 -4.82 0.74
C PRO A 17 16.20 -4.14 1.37
N ALA A 18 15.62 -4.71 2.43
CA ALA A 18 14.65 -3.99 3.25
C ALA A 18 15.28 -2.64 3.61
N GLN A 19 14.82 -1.58 2.97
CA GLN A 19 15.43 -0.27 3.14
C GLN A 19 15.03 0.17 4.55
N ALA A 20 16.04 0.27 5.43
CA ALA A 20 15.82 0.69 6.80
C ALA A 20 14.95 1.95 6.81
N GLY A 21 13.85 1.91 7.56
CA GLY A 21 12.91 3.01 7.66
C GLY A 21 11.76 3.03 6.64
N ILE A 22 11.50 1.95 5.90
CA ILE A 22 10.28 1.83 5.07
C ILE A 22 9.46 0.61 5.47
N ALA A 23 8.23 0.85 5.95
CA ALA A 23 7.22 -0.18 6.15
C ALA A 23 6.25 -0.24 4.96
N LYS A 24 5.76 -1.44 4.67
CA LYS A 24 4.90 -1.74 3.51
C LYS A 24 3.63 -2.45 3.98
N ILE A 25 2.54 -1.69 4.13
CA ILE A 25 1.27 -2.25 4.57
C ILE A 25 0.50 -2.68 3.32
N LYS A 26 0.16 -3.96 3.22
CA LYS A 26 -0.42 -4.54 1.99
C LYS A 26 -1.79 -5.13 2.24
N GLY A 27 -2.65 -5.04 1.23
CA GLY A 27 -3.98 -5.63 1.22
C GLY A 27 -4.34 -6.16 -0.14
N LEU A 28 -5.08 -7.26 -0.16
CA LEU A 28 -5.76 -7.79 -1.34
C LEU A 28 -7.20 -8.11 -0.93
N HIS A 29 -8.13 -7.70 -1.76
CA HIS A 29 -9.54 -8.07 -1.71
C HIS A 29 -9.88 -8.68 -3.06
N ASP A 30 -10.36 -9.92 -3.08
CA ASP A 30 -10.75 -10.64 -4.29
C ASP A 30 -12.05 -11.42 -4.03
N ASP A 31 -13.17 -10.93 -4.56
CA ASP A 31 -14.49 -11.55 -4.43
C ASP A 31 -14.95 -12.24 -5.74
N HIS A 32 -14.09 -12.30 -6.75
CA HIS A 32 -14.45 -12.77 -8.08
C HIS A 32 -14.96 -14.21 -8.08
N GLU A 33 -16.25 -14.37 -8.40
CA GLU A 33 -16.98 -15.66 -8.42
C GLU A 33 -16.94 -16.42 -7.08
N ARG A 34 -16.71 -15.73 -5.96
CA ARG A 34 -16.64 -16.34 -4.62
C ARG A 34 -17.91 -16.10 -3.82
N ILE A 35 -18.30 -17.09 -3.03
CA ILE A 35 -19.39 -16.98 -2.04
C ILE A 35 -18.94 -16.08 -0.87
N GLU A 36 -17.67 -16.15 -0.50
CA GLU A 36 -17.04 -15.30 0.51
C GLU A 36 -15.81 -14.62 -0.10
N PRO A 37 -15.65 -13.30 0.02
CA PRO A 37 -14.48 -12.59 -0.47
C PRO A 37 -13.18 -13.11 0.13
N LEU A 38 -12.15 -13.28 -0.70
CA LEU A 38 -10.80 -13.53 -0.26
C LEU A 38 -10.14 -12.20 0.13
N ILE A 39 -10.02 -11.97 1.43
CA ILE A 39 -9.28 -10.81 1.97
C ILE A 39 -7.94 -11.29 2.53
N LYS A 40 -6.83 -10.83 1.92
CA LYS A 40 -5.46 -11.02 2.44
C LYS A 40 -4.89 -9.69 2.89
N ALA A 41 -5.01 -9.40 4.18
CA ALA A 41 -4.58 -8.15 4.80
C ALA A 41 -3.70 -8.44 6.04
N PRO A 42 -2.42 -8.81 5.87
CA PRO A 42 -1.53 -9.12 6.98
C PRO A 42 -1.26 -7.89 7.86
N MET A 43 -1.16 -8.13 9.17
CA MET A 43 -0.63 -7.14 10.11
C MET A 43 0.83 -6.82 9.77
N THR A 44 1.09 -5.53 9.54
CA THR A 44 2.42 -4.99 9.26
C THR A 44 2.82 -4.08 10.41
N LYS A 45 4.01 -4.32 10.96
CA LYS A 45 4.57 -3.49 12.01
C LYS A 45 5.24 -2.25 11.42
N VAL A 46 4.93 -1.10 11.99
CA VAL A 46 5.57 0.20 11.74
C VAL A 46 6.33 0.54 13.03
N GLU A 47 7.66 0.45 12.98
CA GLU A 47 8.54 0.48 14.16
C GLU A 47 8.65 1.87 14.83
N GLY A 48 8.43 2.94 14.07
CA GLY A 48 8.54 4.32 14.50
C GLY A 48 7.36 5.17 14.03
N GLN A 49 7.33 6.45 14.41
CA GLN A 49 6.42 7.39 13.74
C GLN A 49 6.78 7.41 12.26
N GLY A 50 5.78 7.33 11.41
CA GLY A 50 6.01 7.27 9.96
C GLY A 50 4.98 8.04 9.17
N THR A 51 5.37 8.46 7.98
CA THR A 51 4.51 9.19 7.05
C THR A 51 4.33 8.37 5.78
N VAL A 52 3.08 8.22 5.35
CA VAL A 52 2.75 7.63 4.05
C VAL A 52 3.30 8.53 2.96
N PHE A 53 4.20 8.02 2.11
CA PHE A 53 4.81 8.80 1.03
C PHE A 53 4.38 8.34 -0.37
N ALA A 54 3.76 7.17 -0.47
CA ALA A 54 3.22 6.64 -1.71
C ALA A 54 2.20 5.53 -1.43
N VAL A 55 1.24 5.40 -2.34
CA VAL A 55 0.26 4.31 -2.37
C VAL A 55 0.28 3.70 -3.77
N ILE A 56 0.40 2.37 -3.83
CA ILE A 56 0.43 1.60 -5.07
C ILE A 56 -0.84 0.76 -5.17
N GLY A 57 -1.58 0.88 -6.26
CA GLY A 57 -2.89 0.25 -6.42
C GLY A 57 -3.98 1.03 -5.67
N GLY A 58 -5.06 0.35 -5.28
CA GLY A 58 -6.14 0.96 -4.51
C GLY A 58 -7.00 1.95 -5.30
N ASP A 59 -7.35 1.63 -6.54
CA ASP A 59 -8.15 2.50 -7.43
C ASP A 59 -9.51 2.95 -6.87
N TYR A 60 -10.00 2.30 -5.81
CA TYR A 60 -11.28 2.54 -5.14
C TYR A 60 -11.12 2.88 -3.65
N GLY A 61 -9.91 3.22 -3.23
CA GLY A 61 -9.64 3.55 -1.85
C GLY A 61 -9.43 2.34 -0.95
N PHE A 62 -9.47 2.57 0.36
CA PHE A 62 -9.21 1.55 1.37
C PHE A 62 -9.62 1.99 2.78
N THR A 63 -9.73 1.01 3.66
CA THR A 63 -9.79 1.23 5.12
C THR A 63 -8.52 0.71 5.79
N LEU A 64 -7.93 1.53 6.67
CA LEU A 64 -6.79 1.16 7.50
C LEU A 64 -7.26 0.83 8.92
N TYR A 65 -6.82 -0.30 9.44
CA TYR A 65 -7.13 -0.74 10.80
C TYR A 65 -5.85 -0.89 11.62
N ASP A 66 -5.97 -0.61 12.92
CA ASP A 66 -4.92 -0.89 13.89
C ASP A 66 -4.96 -2.35 14.40
N ALA A 67 -4.05 -2.68 15.32
CA ALA A 67 -3.93 -4.01 15.89
C ALA A 67 -5.14 -4.46 16.73
N SER A 68 -5.94 -3.52 17.23
CA SER A 68 -7.18 -3.83 17.97
C SER A 68 -8.35 -4.15 17.04
N GLY A 69 -8.19 -3.86 15.74
CA GLY A 69 -9.25 -3.91 14.76
C GLY A 69 -10.06 -2.62 14.68
N ALA A 70 -9.66 -1.56 15.38
CA ALA A 70 -10.27 -0.25 15.25
C ALA A 70 -9.86 0.37 13.92
N GLU A 71 -10.82 1.03 13.29
CA GLU A 71 -10.58 1.85 12.11
C GLU A 71 -9.74 3.06 12.48
N VAL A 72 -8.67 3.28 11.71
CA VAL A 72 -7.78 4.44 11.84
C VAL A 72 -8.22 5.53 10.88
N VAL A 73 -8.49 5.16 9.63
CA VAL A 73 -8.91 6.05 8.55
C VAL A 73 -9.51 5.24 7.40
N GLU A 74 -10.39 5.87 6.66
CA GLU A 74 -10.91 5.42 5.37
C GLU A 74 -10.65 6.50 4.32
N TYR A 75 -10.30 6.08 3.11
CA TYR A 75 -10.16 6.95 1.95
C TYR A 75 -10.94 6.35 0.78
N GLU A 76 -11.72 7.16 0.07
CA GLU A 76 -12.39 6.78 -1.18
C GLU A 76 -11.42 6.90 -2.39
N ASP A 77 -10.48 7.84 -2.35
CA ASP A 77 -9.33 7.92 -3.25
C ASP A 77 -8.06 7.59 -2.47
N SER A 78 -7.40 6.48 -2.81
CA SER A 78 -6.22 6.00 -2.09
C SER A 78 -5.03 6.96 -2.11
N GLN A 79 -4.95 7.87 -3.09
CA GLN A 79 -3.86 8.84 -3.18
C GLN A 79 -3.98 9.96 -2.13
N GLU A 80 -5.16 10.18 -1.57
CA GLU A 80 -5.37 11.16 -0.48
C GLU A 80 -4.66 10.75 0.82
N ALA A 81 -4.27 9.48 0.95
CA ALA A 81 -3.51 9.00 2.09
C ALA A 81 -2.05 9.48 2.11
N VAL A 82 -1.52 10.01 1.01
CA VAL A 82 -0.14 10.53 0.98
C VAL A 82 -0.03 11.74 1.91
N GLY A 83 0.89 11.66 2.87
CA GLY A 83 1.05 12.64 3.95
C GLY A 83 0.42 12.23 5.27
N LEU A 84 -0.37 11.14 5.32
CA LEU A 84 -0.89 10.59 6.58
C LEU A 84 0.28 10.19 7.51
N THR A 85 0.26 10.70 8.73
CA THR A 85 1.18 10.30 9.79
C THR A 85 0.59 9.16 10.61
N LEU A 86 1.36 8.09 10.78
CA LEU A 86 1.04 6.94 11.61
C LEU A 86 1.95 6.93 12.84
N ALA A 87 1.37 6.59 13.99
CA ALA A 87 2.13 6.27 15.18
C ALA A 87 2.85 4.92 15.02
N PRO A 88 3.87 4.62 15.85
CA PRO A 88 4.40 3.27 15.94
C PRO A 88 3.28 2.29 16.31
N GLY A 89 3.18 1.18 15.59
CA GLY A 89 2.05 0.27 15.76
C GLY A 89 2.06 -0.89 14.77
N SER A 90 0.99 -1.68 14.80
CA SER A 90 0.72 -2.69 13.77
C SER A 90 -0.59 -2.38 13.07
N TYR A 91 -0.57 -2.48 11.74
CA TYR A 91 -1.64 -2.01 10.89
C TYR A 91 -1.94 -3.02 9.78
N ARG A 92 -3.18 -3.05 9.30
CA ARG A 92 -3.57 -3.74 8.06
C ARG A 92 -4.42 -2.80 7.24
N VAL A 93 -4.34 -2.97 5.93
CA VAL A 93 -5.17 -2.26 4.98
C VAL A 93 -6.11 -3.24 4.29
N ILE A 94 -7.38 -2.88 4.20
CA ILE A 94 -8.38 -3.61 3.42
C ILE A 94 -8.76 -2.71 2.23
N PRO A 95 -8.46 -3.12 0.99
CA PRO A 95 -8.87 -2.37 -0.19
C PRO A 95 -10.39 -2.43 -0.37
N SER A 96 -10.96 -1.31 -0.80
CA SER A 96 -12.38 -1.23 -1.14
C SER A 96 -12.61 -1.80 -2.54
N ILE A 97 -13.77 -2.42 -2.75
CA ILE A 97 -14.20 -2.89 -4.07
C ILE A 97 -15.35 -2.02 -4.54
N ASP A 98 -15.40 -1.78 -5.85
CA ASP A 98 -16.58 -1.21 -6.49
C ASP A 98 -17.45 -2.38 -6.96
N ASP A 99 -18.60 -2.54 -6.29
CA ASP A 99 -19.52 -3.68 -6.40
C ASP A 99 -19.97 -3.97 -7.85
N ASP A 100 -19.88 -2.99 -8.76
CA ASP A 100 -20.42 -3.10 -10.11
C ASP A 100 -19.41 -3.50 -11.19
N VAL A 101 -18.10 -3.45 -10.93
CA VAL A 101 -17.12 -3.57 -12.03
C VAL A 101 -15.88 -4.39 -11.67
N HIS A 102 -15.36 -4.33 -10.45
CA HIS A 102 -14.03 -4.87 -10.14
C HIS A 102 -14.05 -5.78 -8.93
N HIS A 103 -13.85 -7.07 -9.22
CA HIS A 103 -13.90 -8.12 -8.23
C HIS A 103 -12.55 -8.45 -7.57
N HIS A 104 -11.52 -7.67 -7.87
CA HIS A 104 -10.20 -7.86 -7.27
C HIS A 104 -9.44 -6.54 -7.22
N GLN A 105 -8.86 -6.25 -6.05
CA GLN A 105 -8.04 -5.08 -5.86
C GLN A 105 -6.87 -5.37 -4.92
N PHE A 106 -5.71 -4.85 -5.28
CA PHE A 106 -4.50 -4.84 -4.46
C PHE A 106 -4.15 -3.42 -4.07
N ILE A 107 -3.62 -3.26 -2.85
CA ILE A 107 -3.05 -2.01 -2.38
C ILE A 107 -1.77 -2.25 -1.57
N GLU A 108 -0.78 -1.37 -1.76
CA GLU A 108 0.43 -1.28 -0.95
C GLU A 108 0.68 0.17 -0.52
N ILE A 109 0.59 0.40 0.79
CA ILE A 109 0.89 1.69 1.42
C ILE A 109 2.37 1.68 1.83
N LEU A 110 3.13 2.65 1.33
CA LEU A 110 4.54 2.85 1.67
C LEU A 110 4.67 3.92 2.75
N VAL A 111 5.14 3.51 3.92
CA VAL A 111 5.32 4.38 5.09
C VAL A 111 6.81 4.56 5.32
N LYS A 112 7.28 5.81 5.32
CA LYS A 112 8.65 6.14 5.71
C LYS A 112 8.66 6.44 7.21
N THR A 113 9.41 5.69 7.99
CA THR A 113 9.61 5.92 9.43
C THR A 113 10.88 6.72 9.68
N ASP A 114 10.83 7.58 10.68
CA ASP A 114 11.98 8.37 11.15
C ASP A 114 12.98 7.55 11.98
#